data_AF-A0A5K1V216-F1
#
_entry.id   AF-A0A5K1V216-F1
#
_cell.length_a   1.000
_cell.length_b   1.000
_cell.length_c   1.000
_cell.angle_alpha   90.00
_cell.angle_beta   90.00
_cell.angle_gamma   90.00
#
_symmetry.space_group_name_H-M   'P 1'
#
loop_
_entity.id
_entity.type
_entity.pdbx_description
1 polymer ?
#
loop_
_entity_poly.entity_id
_entity_poly.type
_entity_poly.pdbx_seq_one_letter_code
_entity_poly.pdbx_strand_id
1 'polypeptide(L)' 'MTANQAYQQLAKLGVVEHRERYSRSAINGIKKFWSLTAKGCMFGKNITSPANPRETQPHFFESKFPELLKLLDTVH' A
#
# COMPACT_ATOMS: atom_id res chain seq x y z
N MET A 1 -16.48 2.20 -2.01
CA MET A 1 -15.13 2.30 -1.41
C MET A 1 -14.19 2.87 -2.46
N THR A 2 -13.48 3.96 -2.17
CA THR A 2 -12.43 4.49 -3.05
C THR A 2 -11.13 3.73 -2.85
N ALA A 3 -10.16 3.84 -3.77
CA ALA A 3 -8.85 3.20 -3.61
C ALA A 3 -8.16 3.61 -2.30
N ASN A 4 -8.19 4.90 -1.94
CA ASN A 4 -7.62 5.37 -0.68
C ASN A 4 -8.29 4.76 0.55
N GLN A 5 -9.62 4.61 0.54
CA GLN A 5 -10.34 3.92 1.62
C GLN A 5 -9.91 2.45 1.72
N ALA A 6 -9.74 1.76 0.59
CA ALA A 6 -9.27 0.37 0.58
C ALA A 6 -7.86 0.25 1.17
N TYR A 7 -6.92 1.11 0.76
CA TYR A 7 -5.56 1.13 1.32
C TYR A 7 -5.55 1.41 2.83
N GLN A 8 -6.43 2.28 3.33
CA GLN A 8 -6.56 2.51 4.77
C GLN A 8 -7.02 1.24 5.53
N GLN A 9 -7.99 0.49 5.00
CA GLN A 9 -8.42 -0.77 5.62
C GLN A 9 -7.33 -1.85 5.54
N LEU A 10 -6.65 -1.97 4.39
CA LEU A 10 -5.49 -2.86 4.24
C LEU A 10 -4.37 -2.51 5.21
N ALA A 11 -4.20 -1.23 5.55
CA ALA A 11 -3.22 -0.80 6.55
C ALA A 11 -3.59 -1.28 7.95
N LYS A 12 -4.87 -1.16 8.35
CA LYS A 12 -5.36 -1.71 9.62
C LYS A 12 -5.16 -3.23 9.72
N LEU A 13 -5.28 -3.93 8.60
CA LEU A 13 -5.04 -5.38 8.49
C LEU A 13 -3.55 -5.77 8.43
N GLY A 14 -2.65 -4.79 8.41
CA GLY A 14 -1.20 -5.00 8.30
C GLY A 14 -0.73 -5.51 6.93
N VAL A 15 -1.54 -5.36 5.88
CA VAL A 15 -1.19 -5.75 4.50
C VAL A 15 -0.30 -4.69 3.85
N VAL A 16 -0.62 -3.41 4.06
CA VAL A 16 0.17 -2.28 3.57
C VAL A 16 0.60 -1.40 4.74
N GLU A 17 1.61 -0.57 4.51
CA GLU A 17 2.06 0.45 5.42
C GLU A 17 2.45 1.72 4.66
N HIS A 18 2.45 2.85 5.37
CA HIS A 18 3.09 4.05 4.85
C HIS A 18 4.59 3.94 5.03
N ARG A 19 5.31 4.16 3.94
CA ARG A 19 6.73 4.48 3.96
C ARG A 19 6.90 5.97 3.67
N GLU A 20 8.02 6.51 4.13
CA GLU A 20 8.31 7.93 4.06
C GLU A 20 9.61 8.17 3.33
N ARG A 21 9.67 9.31 2.64
CA ARG A 21 10.91 9.86 2.13
C ARG A 21 10.94 11.37 2.28
N TYR A 22 12.15 11.90 2.38
CA TYR A 22 12.34 13.33 2.27
C TYR A 22 11.96 13.84 0.87
N SER A 23 11.26 14.98 0.84
CA SER A 23 10.81 15.67 -0.37
C SER A 23 10.75 17.17 -0.14
N ARG A 24 11.48 17.93 -0.96
CA ARG A 24 11.48 19.40 -0.93
C ARG A 24 10.11 20.03 -1.25
N SER A 25 9.25 19.30 -1.96
CA SER A 25 7.91 19.76 -2.37
C SER A 25 6.76 19.26 -1.50
N ALA A 26 7.03 18.43 -0.49
CA ALA A 26 5.99 17.92 0.38
C ALA A 26 5.79 18.81 1.61
N ILE A 27 4.56 18.82 2.13
CA ILE A 27 4.24 19.48 3.39
C ILE A 27 5.15 18.89 4.49
N ASN A 28 5.80 19.76 5.27
CA ASN A 28 6.78 19.38 6.30
C ASN A 28 7.99 18.60 5.78
N GLY A 29 8.29 18.66 4.48
CA GLY A 29 9.46 18.00 3.90
C GLY A 29 9.36 16.48 3.78
N ILE A 30 8.21 15.87 4.10
CA ILE A 30 8.03 14.42 4.12
C ILE A 30 6.91 14.01 3.14
N LYS A 31 7.24 13.11 2.22
CA LYS A 31 6.25 12.47 1.35
C LYS A 31 6.01 11.03 1.82
N LYS A 32 4.72 10.71 2.02
CA LYS A 32 4.24 9.36 2.31
C LYS A 32 3.86 8.64 1.02
N PHE A 33 4.11 7.34 0.97
CA PHE A 33 3.70 6.43 -0.10
C PHE A 33 3.37 5.06 0.48
N TRP A 34 2.55 4.28 -0.22
CA TRP A 34 2.17 2.94 0.23
C TRP A 34 3.23 1.91 -0.15
N SER A 35 3.40 0.92 0.71
CA SER A 35 4.21 -0.26 0.47
C SER A 35 3.52 -1.47 1.07
N LEU A 36 3.64 -2.64 0.45
CA LEU A 36 3.32 -3.90 1.10
C LEU A 36 4.27 -4.15 2.26
N THR A 37 3.72 -4.66 3.34
CA THR A 37 4.49 -5.24 4.44
C THR A 37 4.98 -6.64 4.04
N ALA A 38 5.77 -7.30 4.90
CA ALA A 38 6.12 -8.69 4.70
C ALA A 38 4.88 -9.61 4.56
N LYS A 39 3.83 -9.37 5.36
CA LYS A 39 2.53 -10.05 5.24
C LYS A 39 1.86 -9.71 3.90
N GLY A 40 1.91 -8.45 3.50
CA GLY A 40 1.34 -7.98 2.24
C GLY A 40 1.94 -8.64 1.00
N CYS A 41 3.22 -9.02 1.05
CA CYS A 41 3.89 -9.70 -0.06
C CYS A 41 3.29 -11.08 -0.42
N MET A 42 2.44 -11.67 0.44
CA MET A 42 1.67 -12.86 0.06
C MET A 42 0.61 -12.58 -1.00
N PHE A 43 0.16 -11.32 -1.10
CA PHE A 43 -0.91 -10.88 -1.99
C PHE A 43 -0.41 -10.05 -3.16
N GLY A 44 0.89 -9.74 -3.22
CA GLY A 44 1.45 -8.87 -4.25
C GLY A 44 2.94 -8.62 -4.11
N LYS A 45 3.44 -7.63 -4.85
CA LYS A 45 4.83 -7.16 -4.79
C LYS A 45 4.91 -5.63 -4.74
N ASN A 46 5.97 -5.14 -4.10
CA ASN A 46 6.34 -3.73 -4.21
C ASN A 46 7.14 -3.54 -5.49
N ILE A 47 6.65 -2.68 -6.38
CA ILE A 47 7.42 -2.26 -7.55
C ILE A 47 7.87 -0.82 -7.35
N THR A 48 9.03 -0.47 -7.90
CA THR A 48 9.49 0.93 -7.90
C THR A 48 8.46 1.81 -8.60
N SER A 49 8.13 2.94 -7.98
CA SER A 49 7.17 3.90 -8.55
C SER A 49 7.75 4.55 -9.80
N PRO A 50 6.99 4.64 -10.91
CA PRO A 50 7.43 5.35 -12.11
C PRO A 50 7.55 6.86 -11.86
N ALA A 51 6.84 7.40 -10.87
CA ALA A 51 6.90 8.82 -10.52
C ALA A 51 8.14 9.18 -9.70
N ASN A 52 8.71 8.22 -8.94
CA ASN A 52 9.92 8.45 -8.18
C ASN A 52 10.64 7.13 -7.83
N PRO A 53 11.94 6.97 -8.17
CA PRO A 53 12.68 5.74 -7.91
C PRO A 53 12.94 5.46 -6.41
N ARG A 54 12.76 6.46 -5.53
CA ARG A 54 12.84 6.29 -4.07
C ARG A 54 11.50 5.91 -3.42
N GLU A 55 10.47 5.67 -4.21
CA GLU A 55 9.16 5.22 -3.76
C GLU A 55 8.86 3.83 -4.33
N THR A 56 8.04 3.08 -3.62
CA THR A 56 7.42 1.85 -4.12
C THR A 56 5.92 2.07 -4.30
N GLN A 57 5.28 1.19 -5.06
CA GLN A 57 3.83 1.05 -5.12
C GLN A 57 3.43 -0.43 -5.02
N PRO A 58 2.38 -0.75 -4.25
CA PRO A 58 1.85 -2.11 -4.19
C PRO A 58 1.22 -2.52 -5.52
N HIS A 59 1.64 -3.67 -6.05
CA HIS A 59 0.99 -4.36 -7.15
C HIS A 59 0.48 -5.70 -6.66
N PHE A 60 -0.84 -5.83 -6.52
CA PHE A 60 -1.48 -7.05 -6.07
C PHE A 60 -1.56 -8.08 -7.19
N PHE A 61 -1.46 -9.36 -6.82
CA PHE A 61 -1.69 -10.46 -7.76
C PHE A 61 -3.19 -10.62 -7.99
N GLU A 62 -3.59 -10.68 -9.25
CA GLU A 62 -5.00 -10.86 -9.64
C GLU A 62 -5.59 -12.14 -9.03
N SER A 63 -4.82 -13.24 -9.02
CA SER A 63 -5.21 -14.52 -8.42
C SER A 63 -5.45 -14.47 -6.91
N LYS A 64 -4.96 -13.42 -6.22
CA LYS A 64 -5.11 -13.22 -4.78
C LYS A 64 -6.22 -12.23 -4.42
N PHE A 65 -6.90 -11.65 -5.40
CA PHE A 65 -7.98 -10.71 -5.17
C PHE A 65 -9.13 -11.27 -4.31
N PRO A 66 -9.61 -12.52 -4.50
CA PRO A 66 -10.67 -13.07 -3.64
C PRO A 66 -10.26 -13.20 -2.16
N GLU A 67 -8.99 -13.51 -1.88
CA GLU A 67 -8.46 -13.60 -0.51
C GLU A 67 -8.35 -12.21 0.13
N LEU A 68 -7.92 -11.20 -0.64
CA LEU A 68 -7.87 -9.80 -0.21
C LEU A 68 -9.26 -9.24 0.12
N LEU A 69 -10.28 -9.55 -0.70
CA LEU A 69 -11.66 -9.11 -0.44
C LEU A 69 -12.18 -9.69 0.88
N LYS A 70 -12.00 -10.99 1.12
CA LYS A 70 -12.40 -11.63 2.38
C LYS A 70 -11.75 -10.98 3.60
N LEU A 71 -10.47 -10.58 3.48
CA LEU A 71 -9.78 -9.86 4.55
C LEU A 71 -10.40 -8.47 4.79
N LEU A 72 -10.72 -7.73 3.73
CA LEU A 72 -11.35 -6.41 3.83
C LEU A 72 -12.72 -6.46 4.48
N ASP A 73 -13.50 -7.52 4.27
CA ASP A 73 -14.82 -7.71 4.89
C ASP A 73 -14.75 -7.90 6.42
N THR A 74 -13.58 -8.24 6.98
CA THR A 74 -13.38 -8.37 8.43
C THR A 74 -13.16 -7.03 9.14
N VAL A 75 -13.05 -5.93 8.40
CA VAL A 75 -12.79 -4.59 8.96
C VAL A 75 -14.09 -3.80 8.99
N HIS A 76 -14.59 -3.51 10.19
CA HIS A 76 -15.72 -2.63 10.44
C HIS A 76 -15.27 -1.19 10.75
#